data_AF-A0A6B3FZS7-F1
#
_entry.id   AF-A0A6B3FZS7-F1
#
_cell.length_a   1.000
_cell.length_b   1.000
_cell.length_c   1.000
_cell.angle_alpha   90.00
_cell.angle_beta   90.00
_cell.angle_gamma   90.00
#
_symmetry.space_group_name_H-M   'P 1'
#
loop_
_entity.id
_entity.type
_entity.pdbx_description
1 polymer ?
#
loop_
_entity_poly.entity_id
_entity_poly.type
_entity_poly.pdbx_seq_one_letter_code
_entity_poly.pdbx_strand_id
1 'polypeptide(L)'
;WVGGGLSTNPKLGVRLGAWVPLDEVPDVYGGVIGIFRDYGYRRLRTRARLKFLVADWGAEKFRQILEDEYLKRKLVDGPAPEQPAQTWRDHLGVHRQKDGRFYVGFAARVGRVDGSTLTKIAEV
;
A
#
# COMPACT_ATOMS: atom_id res chain seq x y z
N TRP A 1 5.61 4.35 1.91
CA TRP A 1 4.59 5.42 1.85
C TRP A 1 3.57 5.18 2.96
N VAL A 2 3.01 6.23 3.56
CA VAL A 2 1.99 6.12 4.63
C VAL A 2 0.91 7.18 4.51
N GLY A 3 -0.25 6.98 5.14
CA GLY A 3 -1.25 8.04 5.35
C GLY A 3 -2.17 8.39 4.17
N GLY A 4 -2.29 7.54 3.14
CA GLY A 4 -3.24 7.75 2.04
C GLY A 4 -4.69 7.42 2.39
N GLY A 5 -5.66 8.03 1.71
CA GLY A 5 -7.06 7.60 1.74
C GLY A 5 -8.06 8.56 1.08
N LEU A 6 -9.06 8.00 0.38
CA LEU A 6 -9.92 8.71 -0.59
C LEU A 6 -11.35 9.07 -0.11
N SER A 7 -11.66 8.88 1.19
CA SER A 7 -12.97 9.30 1.72
C SER A 7 -13.14 10.85 1.69
N THR A 8 -14.20 11.39 2.28
CA THR A 8 -14.65 12.80 2.17
C THR A 8 -13.57 13.88 2.31
N ASN A 9 -12.49 13.61 3.04
CA ASN A 9 -11.27 14.43 3.06
C ASN A 9 -10.11 13.63 2.41
N PRO A 10 -9.89 13.73 1.08
CA PRO A 10 -8.91 12.92 0.38
C PRO A 10 -7.47 13.35 0.72
N LYS A 11 -6.59 12.37 0.93
CA LYS A 11 -5.15 12.60 1.15
C LYS A 11 -4.34 11.60 0.36
N LEU A 12 -3.30 12.09 -0.34
CA LEU A 12 -2.30 11.23 -0.94
C LEU A 12 -1.43 10.62 0.16
N GLY A 13 -0.94 9.41 -0.07
CA GLY A 13 0.11 8.86 0.79
C GLY A 13 1.37 9.73 0.67
N VAL A 14 2.16 9.79 1.73
CA VAL A 14 3.43 10.52 1.75
C VAL A 14 4.61 9.56 1.83
N ARG A 15 5.74 9.95 1.23
CA ARG A 15 7.00 9.21 1.35
C ARG A 15 7.63 9.50 2.72
N LEU A 16 8.18 8.46 3.34
CA LEU A 16 9.02 8.60 4.54
C LEU A 16 10.50 8.84 4.19
N GLY A 17 10.85 8.84 2.90
CA GLY A 17 12.24 8.89 2.46
C GLY A 17 13.05 7.62 2.77
N ALA A 18 12.39 6.51 3.13
CA ALA A 18 13.03 5.26 3.52
C ALA A 18 12.99 4.21 2.41
N TRP A 19 14.04 3.39 2.34
CA TRP A 19 14.12 2.12 1.64
C TRP A 19 14.12 0.97 2.66
N VAL A 20 13.50 -0.15 2.29
CA VAL A 20 13.36 -1.34 3.15
C VAL A 20 13.67 -2.58 2.31
N PRO A 21 14.64 -3.42 2.73
CA PRO A 21 14.90 -4.70 2.07
C PRO A 21 13.72 -5.66 2.28
N LEU A 22 13.56 -6.64 1.39
CA LEU A 22 12.36 -7.48 1.32
C LEU A 22 12.08 -8.27 2.62
N ASP A 23 13.13 -8.78 3.24
CA ASP A 23 13.11 -9.53 4.49
C ASP A 23 12.67 -8.71 5.70
N GLU A 24 12.89 -7.39 5.69
CA GLU A 24 12.49 -6.48 6.77
C GLU A 24 11.08 -5.88 6.58
N VAL A 25 10.45 -6.07 5.42
CA VAL A 25 9.10 -5.52 5.13
C VAL A 25 8.07 -5.88 6.21
N PRO A 26 8.01 -7.14 6.71
CA PRO A 26 7.04 -7.50 7.76
C PRO A 26 7.21 -6.69 9.05
N ASP A 27 8.45 -6.44 9.49
CA ASP A 27 8.74 -5.70 10.71
C ASP A 27 8.36 -4.23 10.57
N VAL A 28 8.70 -3.61 9.43
CA VAL A 28 8.32 -2.22 9.13
C VAL A 28 6.80 -2.08 9.04
N TYR A 29 6.13 -3.04 8.39
CA TYR A 29 4.67 -3.07 8.31
C TYR A 29 4.04 -3.20 9.70
N GLY A 30 4.55 -4.11 10.54
CA GLY A 30 4.15 -4.28 11.92
C GLY A 30 4.32 -3.01 12.76
N GLY A 31 5.45 -2.32 12.62
CA GLY A 31 5.70 -1.03 13.27
C GLY A 31 4.70 0.06 12.86
N VAL A 32 4.41 0.18 11.56
CA VAL A 32 3.40 1.13 11.06
C VAL A 32 2.01 0.84 11.63
N ILE A 33 1.62 -0.44 11.71
CA ILE A 33 0.37 -0.85 12.36
C ILE A 33 0.39 -0.54 13.85
N GLY A 34 1.51 -0.80 14.54
CA GLY A 34 1.71 -0.48 15.94
C GLY A 34 1.46 1.01 16.23
N ILE A 35 2.08 1.89 15.43
CA ILE A 35 1.84 3.34 15.53
C ILE A 35 0.36 3.66 15.36
N PHE A 36 -0.29 3.08 14.34
CA PHE A 36 -1.72 3.33 14.13
C PHE A 36 -2.59 2.81 15.28
N ARG A 37 -2.22 1.69 15.88
CA ARG A 37 -2.91 1.11 17.04
C ARG A 37 -2.79 2.03 18.26
N ASP A 38 -1.59 2.49 18.55
CA ASP A 38 -1.21 3.14 19.82
C ASP A 38 -1.45 4.66 19.79
N TYR A 39 -1.18 5.31 18.64
CA TYR A 39 -1.31 6.76 18.46
C TYR A 39 -2.48 7.19 17.58
N GLY A 40 -3.20 6.24 16.95
CA GLY A 40 -4.36 6.54 16.12
C GLY A 40 -5.50 7.19 16.91
N TYR A 41 -6.12 8.21 16.33
CA TYR A 41 -7.24 8.91 16.97
C TYR A 41 -8.46 8.00 17.14
N ARG A 42 -8.99 7.91 18.37
CA ARG A 42 -10.17 7.09 18.68
C ARG A 42 -11.40 7.88 19.15
N ARG A 43 -11.32 9.21 19.19
CA ARG A 43 -12.41 10.09 19.65
C ARG A 43 -13.54 10.27 18.63
N LEU A 44 -13.21 10.56 17.37
CA LEU A 44 -14.19 10.85 16.31
C LEU A 44 -14.01 9.84 15.17
N ARG A 45 -15.06 9.05 14.86
CA ARG A 45 -15.00 8.01 13.81
C ARG A 45 -14.63 8.57 12.43
N THR A 46 -15.11 9.78 12.10
CA THR A 46 -14.80 10.47 10.84
C THR A 46 -13.35 10.95 10.76
N ARG A 47 -12.64 11.03 11.90
CA ARG A 47 -11.24 11.46 12.02
C ARG A 47 -10.32 10.34 12.57
N ALA A 48 -10.71 9.07 12.45
CA ALA A 48 -9.98 7.94 13.05
C ALA A 48 -9.02 7.20 12.10
N ARG A 49 -8.93 7.59 10.82
CA ARG A 49 -8.03 6.95 9.84
C ARG A 49 -6.60 7.47 10.00
N LEU A 50 -5.61 6.61 9.73
CA LEU A 50 -4.17 6.94 9.81
C LEU A 50 -3.79 8.22 9.07
N LYS A 51 -4.47 8.55 7.96
CA LYS A 51 -4.25 9.77 7.19
C LYS A 51 -4.35 11.07 7.99
N PHE A 52 -5.11 11.08 9.10
CA PHE A 52 -5.22 12.26 9.96
C PHE A 52 -4.02 12.38 10.91
N LEU A 53 -3.60 11.26 11.51
CA LEU A 53 -2.39 11.24 12.33
C LEU A 53 -1.16 11.67 11.53
N VAL A 54 -1.00 11.12 10.31
CA VAL A 54 0.11 11.47 9.42
C VAL A 54 0.04 12.94 8.97
N ALA A 55 -1.17 13.47 8.72
CA ALA A 55 -1.32 14.89 8.37
C ALA A 55 -0.96 15.83 9.54
N ASP A 56 -1.26 15.43 10.78
CA ASP A 56 -0.97 16.24 11.96
C ASP A 56 0.48 16.08 12.44
N TRP A 57 1.11 14.91 12.24
CA TRP A 57 2.50 14.66 12.64
C TRP A 57 3.53 15.03 11.57
N GLY A 58 3.18 14.91 10.29
CA GLY A 58 4.16 14.96 9.20
C GLY A 58 4.94 13.65 9.05
N ALA A 59 5.71 13.57 7.96
CA ALA A 59 6.46 12.37 7.60
C ALA A 59 7.70 12.17 8.50
N GLU A 60 8.40 13.24 8.87
CA GLU A 60 9.61 13.16 9.69
C GLU A 60 9.29 12.59 11.07
N LYS A 61 8.30 13.15 11.77
CA LYS A 61 7.90 12.66 13.10
C LYS A 61 7.38 11.24 13.05
N PHE A 62 6.58 10.89 12.04
CA PHE A 62 6.09 9.52 11.88
C PHE A 62 7.25 8.53 11.72
N ARG A 63 8.25 8.85 10.89
CA ARG A 63 9.45 8.03 10.72
C ARG A 63 10.25 7.94 12.02
N GLN A 64 10.43 9.04 12.73
CA GLN A 64 11.15 9.05 14.01
C GLN A 64 10.52 8.08 15.00
N ILE A 65 9.20 8.15 15.20
CA ILE A 65 8.49 7.24 16.12
C ILE A 65 8.59 5.79 15.65
N LEU A 66 8.48 5.53 14.35
CA LEU A 66 8.66 4.19 13.79
C LEU A 66 10.04 3.61 14.12
N GLU A 67 11.09 4.40 13.94
CA GLU A 67 12.48 4.01 14.21
C GLU A 67 12.74 3.83 15.71
N ASP A 68 12.34 4.81 16.52
CA ASP A 68 12.73 4.91 17.92
C ASP A 68 11.88 4.00 18.82
N GLU A 69 10.57 3.86 18.54
CA GLU A 69 9.65 3.12 19.41
C GLU A 69 9.39 1.68 18.96
N TYR A 70 9.40 1.41 17.66
CA TYR A 70 8.98 0.10 17.12
C TYR A 70 10.14 -0.70 16.55
N LEU A 71 10.93 -0.12 15.65
CA LEU A 71 12.01 -0.84 14.97
C LEU A 71 13.31 -0.88 15.77
N LYS A 72 13.50 0.06 16.71
CA LYS A 72 14.73 0.23 17.50
C LYS A 72 16.00 0.38 16.66
N ARG A 73 15.85 0.94 15.46
CA ARG A 73 16.93 1.21 14.51
C ARG A 73 16.49 2.27 13.50
N LYS A 74 17.46 2.90 12.84
CA LYS A 74 17.21 3.81 11.73
C LYS A 74 16.88 3.05 10.45
N LEU A 75 15.92 3.56 9.69
CA LEU A 75 15.65 3.08 8.35
C LEU A 75 16.71 3.64 7.38
N VAL A 76 17.05 2.85 6.38
CA VAL A 76 17.94 3.29 5.30
C VAL A 76 17.22 4.34 4.46
N ASP A 77 17.91 5.42 4.10
CA ASP A 77 17.35 6.40 3.18
C ASP A 77 17.20 5.83 1.76
N GLY A 78 16.12 6.21 1.08
CA GLY A 78 15.76 5.68 -0.22
C GLY A 78 15.25 6.74 -1.19
N PRO A 79 15.61 6.67 -2.48
CA PRO A 79 15.07 7.57 -3.50
C PRO A 79 13.57 7.30 -3.73
N ALA A 80 12.90 8.23 -4.41
CA ALA A 80 11.58 7.95 -4.94
C ALA A 80 11.68 6.89 -6.03
N PRO A 81 10.70 5.98 -6.16
CA PRO A 81 10.67 5.11 -7.33
C PRO A 81 10.52 5.98 -8.58
N GLU A 82 11.13 5.55 -9.68
CA GLU A 82 10.94 6.17 -10.98
C GLU A 82 9.47 6.14 -11.39
N GLN A 83 9.09 7.08 -12.25
CA GLN A 83 7.77 7.00 -12.84
C GLN A 83 7.68 5.72 -13.67
N PRO A 84 6.63 4.93 -13.46
CA PRO A 84 6.46 3.69 -14.20
C PRO A 84 6.30 3.96 -15.70
N ALA A 85 7.00 3.16 -16.51
CA ALA A 85 7.09 3.34 -17.96
C ALA A 85 5.74 3.23 -18.71
N GLN A 86 4.72 2.62 -18.09
CA GLN A 86 3.39 2.48 -18.67
C GLN A 86 2.33 3.18 -17.81
N THR A 87 1.55 4.02 -18.49
CA THR A 87 0.43 4.79 -17.92
C THR A 87 -0.72 3.88 -17.47
N TRP A 88 -0.99 2.80 -18.20
CA TRP A 88 -2.10 1.87 -17.93
C TRP A 88 -1.56 0.51 -17.49
N ARG A 89 -1.97 0.05 -16.30
CA ARG A 89 -1.55 -1.23 -15.68
C ARG A 89 -2.75 -1.99 -15.13
N ASP A 90 -3.82 -2.02 -15.90
CA ASP A 90 -4.99 -2.87 -15.62
C ASP A 90 -4.74 -4.35 -15.92
N HIS A 91 -3.60 -4.66 -16.56
CA HIS A 91 -3.16 -5.99 -16.94
C HIS A 91 -4.11 -6.71 -17.92
N LEU A 92 -4.96 -5.98 -18.66
CA LEU A 92 -5.86 -6.57 -19.65
C LEU A 92 -5.13 -7.03 -20.90
N GLY A 93 -5.62 -8.11 -21.51
CA GLY A 93 -5.05 -8.72 -22.72
C GLY A 93 -4.03 -9.82 -22.44
N VAL A 94 -3.26 -10.17 -23.46
CA VAL A 94 -2.27 -11.26 -23.44
C VAL A 94 -0.87 -10.70 -23.25
N HIS A 95 -0.14 -11.22 -22.27
CA HIS A 95 1.18 -10.70 -21.88
C HIS A 95 2.18 -11.82 -21.65
N ARG A 96 3.41 -11.65 -22.14
CA ARG A 96 4.50 -12.62 -21.92
C ARG A 96 5.02 -12.53 -20.48
N GLN A 97 5.29 -13.68 -19.88
CA GLN A 97 5.85 -13.83 -18.53
C GLN A 97 7.36 -14.09 -18.58
N LYS A 98 8.02 -13.93 -17.42
CA LYS A 98 9.48 -14.14 -17.27
C LYS A 98 9.90 -15.60 -17.52
N ASP A 99 9.01 -16.56 -17.25
CA ASP A 99 9.21 -17.99 -17.49
C ASP A 99 8.95 -18.41 -18.95
N GLY A 100 8.64 -17.45 -19.82
CA GLY A 100 8.36 -17.68 -21.24
C GLY A 100 6.91 -18.04 -21.55
N ARG A 101 6.05 -18.21 -20.53
CA ARG A 101 4.61 -18.41 -20.71
C ARG A 101 3.88 -17.09 -20.99
N PHE A 102 2.56 -17.16 -21.08
CA PHE A 102 1.69 -16.00 -21.19
C PHE A 102 0.69 -15.97 -20.05
N TYR A 103 0.37 -14.78 -19.55
CA TYR A 103 -0.82 -14.55 -18.74
C TYR A 103 -1.87 -13.80 -19.56
N VAL A 104 -3.14 -14.03 -19.24
CA VAL A 104 -4.28 -13.37 -19.88
C VAL A 104 -5.11 -12.65 -18.81
N GLY A 105 -5.18 -11.32 -18.89
CA GLY A 105 -6.09 -10.53 -18.07
C GLY A 105 -7.38 -10.21 -18.81
N PHE A 106 -8.52 -10.41 -18.17
CA PHE A 106 -9.84 -10.10 -18.72
C PHE A 106 -10.65 -9.28 -17.72
N ALA A 107 -11.57 -8.46 -18.24
CA ALA A 107 -12.40 -7.59 -17.42
C ALA A 107 -13.78 -8.21 -17.19
N ALA A 108 -14.13 -8.46 -15.92
CA ALA A 108 -15.52 -8.71 -15.54
C ALA A 108 -16.31 -7.39 -15.60
N ARG A 109 -17.58 -7.45 -16.03
CA ARG A 109 -18.44 -6.26 -16.06
C ARG A 109 -18.66 -5.77 -14.65
N VAL A 110 -18.13 -4.58 -14.32
CA VAL A 110 -18.16 -3.97 -12.97
C VAL A 110 -17.70 -4.92 -11.84
N GLY A 111 -16.80 -5.87 -12.15
CA GLY A 111 -16.32 -6.87 -11.20
C GLY A 111 -17.33 -7.97 -10.83
N ARG A 112 -18.49 -8.06 -11.49
CA ARG A 112 -19.51 -9.06 -11.20
C ARG A 112 -19.24 -10.38 -11.92
N VAL A 113 -19.25 -11.48 -11.16
CA VAL A 113 -19.16 -12.86 -11.64
C VAL A 113 -20.12 -13.72 -10.80
N ASP A 114 -20.66 -14.78 -11.38
CA ASP A 114 -21.47 -15.79 -10.69
C ASP A 114 -20.72 -17.12 -10.58
N GLY A 115 -21.29 -18.07 -9.84
CA GLY A 115 -20.67 -19.39 -9.66
C GLY A 115 -20.42 -20.12 -10.98
N SER A 116 -21.36 -20.01 -11.93
CA SER A 116 -21.23 -20.68 -13.23
C SER A 116 -20.06 -20.12 -14.06
N THR A 117 -19.87 -18.80 -14.05
CA THR A 117 -18.72 -18.14 -14.71
C THR A 117 -17.41 -18.52 -14.04
N LEU A 118 -17.36 -18.59 -12.71
CA LEU A 118 -16.15 -19.01 -11.98
C LEU A 118 -15.75 -20.45 -12.30
N THR A 119 -16.71 -21.38 -12.37
CA THR A 119 -16.45 -22.77 -12.79
C THR A 119 -15.85 -22.80 -14.19
N LYS A 120 -16.44 -22.06 -15.16
CA LYS A 120 -15.90 -21.98 -16.52
C LYS A 120 -14.47 -21.45 -16.58
N ILE A 121 -14.12 -20.50 -15.71
CA ILE A 121 -12.73 -19.98 -15.63
C ILE A 121 -11.77 -21.04 -15.10
N ALA A 122 -12.20 -21.87 -14.14
CA ALA A 122 -11.36 -22.92 -13.56
C ALA A 122 -11.10 -24.10 -14.51
N GLU A 123 -11.94 -24.27 -15.54
CA GLU A 123 -11.80 -25.31 -16.57
C GLU A 123 -10.83 -24.91 -17.70
N VAL A 124 -10.38 -23.64 -17.74
CA VAL A 124 -9.42 -23.09 -18.71
C VAL A 124 -8.02 -23.10 -18.13
#